data_AF-A0A2T2RE49-F1
#
_entry.id   AF-A0A2T2RE49-F1
#
_cell.length_a   1.000
_cell.length_b   1.000
_cell.length_c   1.000
_cell.angle_alpha   90.00
_cell.angle_beta   90.00
_cell.angle_gamma   90.00
#
_symmetry.space_group_name_H-M   'P 1'
#
loop_
_entity.id
_entity.type
_entity.pdbx_description
1 polymer ?
#
loop_
_entity_poly.entity_id
_entity_poly.type
_entity_poly.pdbx_seq_one_letter_code
_entity_poly.pdbx_strand_id
1 'polypeptide(L)' 'MANTEYDPAREKRISREVFVDAYTEEEQALCWYYYLENKINFPFQVLWENETVEVIGMEPDSEDAGSQVQLQVLYREGE' A
#
# COMPACT_ATOMS: atom_id res chain seq x y z
N MET A 1 -18.95 7.23 -10.64
CA MET A 1 -18.91 7.78 -9.27
C MET A 1 -18.33 6.70 -8.37
N ALA A 2 -17.56 7.06 -7.34
CA ALA A 2 -17.00 6.07 -6.42
C ALA A 2 -18.14 5.33 -5.68
N ASN A 3 -18.01 4.02 -5.53
CA ASN A 3 -18.96 3.18 -4.78
C ASN A 3 -18.73 3.21 -3.25
N THR A 4 -17.88 4.13 -2.77
CA THR A 4 -17.49 4.24 -1.37
C THR A 4 -18.04 5.53 -0.78
N GLU A 5 -18.60 5.47 0.42
CA GLU A 5 -19.02 6.66 1.15
C GLU A 5 -17.84 7.61 1.43
N TYR A 6 -18.14 8.90 1.37
CA TYR A 6 -17.17 9.95 1.67
C TYR A 6 -16.87 9.96 3.18
N ASP A 7 -15.60 9.80 3.53
CA ASP A 7 -15.14 9.88 4.91
C ASP A 7 -14.20 11.09 5.07
N PRO A 8 -14.66 12.21 5.68
CA PRO A 8 -13.86 13.42 5.83
C PRO A 8 -12.57 13.19 6.63
N ALA A 9 -12.55 12.25 7.57
CA ALA A 9 -11.36 11.94 8.35
C ALA A 9 -10.32 11.22 7.49
N ARG A 10 -10.76 10.27 6.66
CA ARG A 10 -9.89 9.60 5.68
C ARG A 10 -9.31 10.58 4.68
N GLU A 11 -10.14 11.44 4.07
CA GLU A 11 -9.68 12.42 3.08
C GLU A 11 -8.72 13.46 3.68
N LYS A 12 -8.99 13.90 4.93
CA LYS A 12 -8.08 14.79 5.66
C LYS A 12 -6.73 14.12 5.94
N ARG A 13 -6.71 12.83 6.27
CA ARG A 13 -5.48 12.06 6.48
C ARG A 13 -4.70 11.90 5.17
N ILE A 14 -5.37 11.55 4.08
CA ILE A 14 -4.74 11.44 2.75
C ILE A 14 -4.09 12.76 2.36
N SER A 15 -4.82 13.87 2.44
CA SER A 15 -4.31 15.20 2.04
C SER A 15 -3.21 15.78 2.94
N ARG A 16 -3.17 15.40 4.22
CA ARG A 16 -2.21 16.00 5.19
C ARG A 16 -1.04 15.11 5.56
N GLU A 17 -1.18 13.80 5.44
CA GLU A 17 -0.17 12.82 5.87
C GLU A 17 0.37 12.00 4.71
N VAL A 18 -0.42 11.79 3.65
CA VAL A 18 0.00 10.99 2.49
C VAL A 18 0.53 11.92 1.40
N PHE A 19 -0.29 12.78 0.81
CA PHE A 19 0.08 13.65 -0.32
C PHE A 19 0.67 14.98 0.11
N VAL A 20 1.71 14.95 0.94
CA VAL A 20 2.45 16.16 1.31
C VAL A 20 3.44 16.49 0.20
N ASP A 21 3.22 17.61 -0.49
CA ASP A 21 4.10 18.11 -1.55
C ASP A 21 4.23 17.17 -2.77
N ALA A 22 3.16 16.44 -3.09
CA ALA A 22 3.06 15.59 -4.28
C ALA A 22 2.20 16.26 -5.36
N TYR A 23 2.77 16.42 -6.56
CA TYR A 23 2.16 17.09 -7.71
C TYR A 23 2.00 16.17 -8.92
N THR A 24 2.80 15.10 -9.02
CA THR A 24 2.71 14.08 -10.09
C THR A 24 2.09 12.78 -9.57
N GLU A 25 1.63 11.93 -10.49
CA GLU A 25 1.11 10.59 -10.15
C GLU A 25 2.19 9.69 -9.56
N GLU A 26 3.45 9.85 -10.01
CA GLU A 26 4.62 9.14 -9.49
C GLU A 26 4.92 9.56 -8.04
N GLU A 27 4.90 10.86 -7.76
CA GLU A 27 5.07 11.39 -6.40
C GLU A 27 3.95 10.91 -5.48
N GLN A 28 2.70 10.84 -5.96
CA GLN A 28 1.59 10.31 -5.19
C GLN A 28 1.74 8.81 -4.87
N ALA A 29 2.24 8.02 -5.81
CA ALA A 29 2.53 6.59 -5.58
C ALA A 29 3.62 6.41 -4.52
N LEU A 30 4.70 7.19 -4.59
CA LEU A 30 5.78 7.19 -3.59
C LEU A 30 5.29 7.62 -2.21
N CYS A 31 4.44 8.65 -2.14
CA CYS A 31 3.79 9.09 -0.91
C CYS A 31 2.98 7.96 -0.25
N TRP A 32 2.22 7.18 -1.03
CA TRP A 32 1.52 6.01 -0.51
C TRP A 32 2.48 4.92 -0.05
N TYR A 33 3.53 4.64 -0.82
CA TYR A 33 4.55 3.66 -0.47
C TYR A 33 5.12 3.95 0.91
N TYR A 34 5.71 5.14 1.10
CA TYR A 34 6.35 5.51 2.36
C TYR A 34 5.35 5.63 3.52
N TYR A 35 4.15 6.15 3.26
CA TYR A 35 3.12 6.23 4.31
C TYR A 35 2.72 4.83 4.78
N LEU A 36 2.49 3.88 3.87
CA LEU A 36 2.07 2.52 4.22
C LEU A 36 3.18 1.71 4.86
N GLU A 37 4.42 1.83 4.35
CA GLU A 37 5.60 1.18 4.93
C GLU A 37 5.75 1.50 6.42
N ASN A 38 5.51 2.76 6.80
CA ASN A 38 5.61 3.20 8.19
C ASN A 38 4.38 2.83 9.06
N LYS A 39 3.22 2.54 8.46
CA LYS A 39 1.96 2.33 9.19
C LYS A 39 1.57 0.86 9.30
N ILE A 40 1.98 0.04 8.34
CA ILE A 40 1.72 -1.39 8.33
C ILE A 40 2.77 -2.08 9.21
N ASN A 41 2.32 -2.92 10.13
CA ASN A 41 3.22 -3.76 10.90
C ASN A 41 3.43 -5.07 10.13
N PHE A 42 4.65 -5.27 9.64
CA PHE A 42 5.06 -6.52 9.00
C PHE A 42 5.77 -7.44 10.02
N PRO A 43 5.68 -8.77 9.86
CA PRO A 43 4.86 -9.48 8.89
C PRO A 43 3.40 -9.62 9.35
N PHE A 44 2.47 -9.83 8.40
CA PHE A 44 1.07 -10.17 8.68
C PHE A 44 0.49 -11.16 7.66
N GLN A 45 -0.55 -11.90 8.06
CA GLN A 45 -1.20 -12.88 7.19
C GLN A 45 -2.40 -12.28 6.46
N VAL A 46 -2.55 -12.64 5.19
CA VAL A 46 -3.73 -12.30 4.37
C VAL A 46 -4.28 -13.54 3.68
N LEU A 47 -5.58 -13.50 3.39
CA LEU A 47 -6.23 -14.47 2.52
C LEU A 47 -6.14 -13.95 1.08
N TRP A 48 -5.35 -14.60 0.23
CA TRP A 48 -5.23 -14.28 -1.19
C TRP A 48 -5.59 -15.52 -2.02
N GLU A 49 -6.63 -15.40 -2.88
CA GLU A 49 -7.12 -16.49 -3.73
C GLU A 49 -7.36 -17.83 -3.00
N ASN A 50 -7.95 -17.74 -1.80
CA ASN A 50 -8.21 -18.87 -0.88
C ASN A 50 -6.97 -19.50 -0.22
N GLU A 51 -5.80 -18.91 -0.40
CA GLU A 51 -4.56 -19.31 0.28
C GLU A 51 -4.18 -18.29 1.35
N THR A 52 -3.58 -18.78 2.44
CA THR A 52 -3.03 -17.90 3.47
C THR A 52 -1.58 -17.60 3.13
N VAL A 53 -1.30 -16.35 2.77
CA VAL A 53 0.06 -15.86 2.46
C VAL A 53 0.53 -14.91 3.55
N GLU A 54 1.85 -14.88 3.78
CA GLU A 54 2.48 -13.99 4.74
C GLU A 54 3.07 -12.79 4.01
N VAL A 55 2.52 -11.61 4.25
CA VAL A 55 3.06 -10.35 3.74
C VAL A 55 4.24 -9.95 4.63
N ILE A 56 5.43 -9.85 4.04
CA ILE A 56 6.68 -9.62 4.79
C ILE A 56 7.20 -8.19 4.67
N GLY A 57 6.72 -7.41 3.70
CA GLY A 57 7.14 -6.04 3.50
C GLY A 57 6.48 -5.39 2.30
N MET A 58 6.89 -4.15 2.04
CA MET A 58 6.62 -3.46 0.78
C MET A 58 7.65 -3.90 -0.28
N GLU A 59 7.32 -3.78 -1.55
CA GLU A 59 8.23 -4.15 -2.66
C GLU A 59 9.28 -3.04 -2.90
N PRO A 60 10.58 -3.30 -2.63
CA PRO A 60 11.62 -2.27 -2.53
C PRO A 60 12.08 -1.68 -3.89
N ASP A 61 11.90 -2.39 -5.00
CA ASP A 61 12.25 -1.96 -6.37
C ASP A 61 11.03 -1.36 -7.11
N SER A 62 10.08 -0.82 -6.34
CA SER A 62 8.91 -0.14 -6.90
C SER A 62 9.23 1.23 -7.54
N GLU A 63 10.52 1.62 -7.61
CA GLU A 63 10.98 2.78 -8.37
C GLU A 63 10.58 2.72 -9.86
N ASP A 64 10.31 1.53 -10.42
CA ASP A 64 9.80 1.31 -11.78
C ASP A 64 8.30 0.91 -11.82
N ALA A 65 7.62 0.80 -10.68
CA ALA A 65 6.30 0.19 -10.55
C ALA A 65 5.10 1.12 -10.85
N GLY A 66 5.28 2.17 -11.64
CA GLY A 66 4.16 3.01 -12.09
C GLY A 66 3.25 3.53 -10.97
N SER A 67 2.00 3.86 -11.30
CA SER A 67 1.05 4.52 -10.38
C SER A 67 0.50 3.64 -9.24
N GLN A 68 1.15 2.54 -8.84
CA GLN A 68 0.60 1.55 -7.90
C GLN A 68 1.60 1.11 -6.81
N VAL A 69 1.07 0.74 -5.63
CA VAL A 69 1.83 0.20 -4.50
C VAL A 69 1.81 -1.33 -4.51
N GLN A 70 2.98 -1.96 -4.36
CA GLN A 70 3.14 -3.42 -4.35
C GLN A 70 3.68 -3.94 -3.01
N LEU A 71 3.33 -5.17 -2.67
CA LEU A 71 3.69 -5.84 -1.41
C LEU A 71 4.48 -7.11 -1.69
N GLN A 72 5.47 -7.39 -0.84
CA GLN A 72 6.22 -8.64 -0.87
C GLN A 72 5.50 -9.71 -0.05
N VAL A 73 5.22 -10.85 -0.67
CA VAL A 73 4.58 -12.01 -0.01
C VAL A 73 5.50 -13.22 -0.01
N LEU A 74 5.47 -13.98 1.09
CA LEU A 74 6.09 -15.28 1.20
C LEU A 74 5.00 -16.34 1.01
N TYR A 75 5.12 -17.11 -0.07
CA TYR A 75 4.35 -18.32 -0.28
C TYR A 75 5.00 -19.46 0.50
N ARG A 76 4.21 -20.14 1.32
CA ARG A 76 4.58 -21.46 1.85
C ARG A 76 3.95 -22.49 0.92
N GLU A 77 4.60 -22.75 -0.22
CA GLU A 77 4.26 -23.95 -0.99
C GLU A 77 4.44 -25.16 -0.06
N GLY A 78 3.41 -26.01 -0.02
CA GLY A 78 3.25 -27.07 0.97
C GLY A 78 4.40 -28.06 1.06
N GLU A 79 4.53 -28.66 2.25
CA GLU A 79 5.13 -29.97 2.47
C GLU A 79 4.45 -31.08 1.65
#